data_AF-A0A973JTB2-F1
#
_entry.id   AF-A0A973JTB2-F1
#
_cell.length_a   1.000
_cell.length_b   1.000
_cell.length_c   1.000
_cell.angle_alpha   90.00
_cell.angle_beta   90.00
_cell.angle_gamma   90.00
#
_symmetry.space_group_name_H-M   'P 1'
#
loop_
_entity.id
_entity.type
_entity.pdbx_description
1 polymer ?
#
loop_
_entity_poly.entity_id
_entity_poly.type
_entity_poly.pdbx_seq_one_letter_code
_entity_poly.pdbx_strand_id
1 'polypeptide(L)'
;MAVTIHSSPQLYTPSDNPIVWRFSSNNTANANFSYLVELYVSGSLTGTHQIYPEVGIYSHYDASDVVKTMLDIPTINQATFTADALNNREVYVIVKEYFGSTPAVGSTTTSSTINVWKARLDNKEFSNYDYTDWNGIKFFTDMPNDALVREGNNYLVTIMTNYNVNVYAKLYNSVGTLLDTITTTANNKVTQINLNTDILASSFTSSTDYIEYYVTDVATGLVSSEIKRFYINRSCQNGFPLYWINKYGGFDTFDFSFNAIYSSEITSKTYEKQFGEWVNNVYTFDASNSGVLSYFKSANDSIQLVSNYINQSTQNWLVSTCYLSPVVYMLDTTYDRVTIENTAYTENQDRFIEEYTEIVTLKLPNTRKSIVV
;
A
#
# COMPACT_ATOMS: atom_id res chain seq x y z
N MET A 1 23.62 -33.72 17.97
CA MET A 1 23.92 -32.29 18.19
C MET A 1 23.31 -31.55 17.02
N ALA A 2 22.43 -30.59 17.27
CA ALA A 2 21.58 -30.03 16.22
C ALA A 2 21.32 -28.55 16.46
N VAL A 3 21.42 -27.76 15.38
CA VAL A 3 20.77 -26.44 15.34
C VAL A 3 19.28 -26.67 15.52
N THR A 4 18.67 -25.94 16.44
CA THR A 4 17.23 -26.00 16.69
C THR A 4 16.64 -24.63 16.42
N ILE A 5 15.63 -24.56 15.54
CA ILE A 5 14.80 -23.37 15.35
C ILE A 5 13.67 -23.46 16.38
N HIS A 6 13.60 -22.50 17.30
CA HIS A 6 12.59 -22.45 18.37
C HIS A 6 11.34 -21.70 17.96
N SER A 7 11.50 -20.67 17.13
CA SER A 7 10.37 -19.93 16.59
C SER A 7 10.68 -19.46 15.17
N SER A 8 9.65 -19.52 14.33
CA SER A 8 9.62 -18.93 13.00
C SER A 8 8.50 -17.88 12.95
N PRO A 9 8.53 -16.96 11.97
CA PRO A 9 7.36 -16.16 11.66
C PRO A 9 6.16 -17.05 11.31
N GLN A 10 4.96 -16.49 11.40
CA GLN A 10 3.74 -17.16 10.97
C GLN A 10 3.75 -17.45 9.47
N LEU A 11 2.90 -18.37 9.02
CA LEU A 11 2.85 -18.82 7.62
C LEU A 11 2.67 -17.66 6.65
N TYR A 12 1.90 -16.65 7.03
CA TYR A 12 1.88 -15.38 6.35
C TYR A 12 2.34 -14.28 7.31
N THR A 13 3.18 -13.36 6.83
CA THR A 13 3.58 -12.19 7.63
C THR A 13 3.84 -10.95 6.76
N PRO A 14 3.47 -9.74 7.21
CA PRO A 14 3.69 -8.51 6.45
C PRO A 14 5.19 -8.19 6.31
N SER A 15 5.62 -7.76 5.12
CA SER A 15 7.05 -7.61 4.78
C SER A 15 7.77 -6.48 5.49
N ASP A 16 7.04 -5.43 5.88
CA ASP A 16 7.61 -4.21 6.48
C ASP A 16 7.44 -4.21 8.01
N ASN A 17 7.05 -5.34 8.59
CA ASN A 17 7.13 -5.66 10.02
C ASN A 17 8.30 -6.64 10.29
N PRO A 18 8.68 -6.91 11.56
CA PRO A 18 9.76 -7.84 11.88
C PRO A 18 9.51 -9.28 11.38
N ILE A 19 10.48 -9.86 10.68
CA ILE A 19 10.44 -11.24 10.16
C ILE A 19 11.56 -12.03 10.82
N VAL A 20 11.28 -12.51 12.04
CA VAL A 20 12.31 -13.02 12.95
C VAL A 20 12.28 -14.54 13.10
N TRP A 21 13.41 -15.19 12.86
CA TRP A 21 13.68 -16.56 13.30
C TRP A 21 14.55 -16.55 14.55
N ARG A 22 14.20 -17.41 15.53
CA ARG A 22 15.01 -17.63 16.73
C ARG A 22 15.51 -19.07 16.74
N PHE A 23 16.81 -19.23 16.98
CA PHE A 23 17.46 -20.53 16.92
C PHE A 23 18.56 -20.65 17.97
N SER A 24 18.99 -21.88 18.22
CA SER A 24 20.06 -22.18 19.17
C SER A 24 20.95 -23.32 18.70
N SER A 25 22.10 -23.45 19.35
CA SER A 25 23.04 -24.56 19.19
C SER A 25 23.62 -24.99 20.53
N ASN A 26 23.85 -26.28 20.72
CA ASN A 26 24.62 -26.78 21.86
C ASN A 26 26.15 -26.73 21.66
N ASN A 27 26.62 -26.24 20.51
CA ASN A 27 28.04 -26.15 20.14
C ASN A 27 28.65 -24.76 20.40
N THR A 28 27.91 -23.82 21.02
CA THR A 28 28.35 -22.42 21.21
C THR A 28 29.59 -22.26 22.09
N ALA A 29 29.93 -23.28 22.89
CA ALA A 29 31.13 -23.31 23.71
C ALA A 29 32.41 -23.67 22.93
N ASN A 30 32.29 -24.14 21.68
CA ASN A 30 33.45 -24.45 20.85
C ASN A 30 34.16 -23.18 20.37
N ALA A 31 35.47 -23.29 20.12
CA ALA A 31 36.26 -22.17 19.60
C ALA A 31 35.71 -21.65 18.26
N ASN A 32 35.75 -20.33 18.07
CA ASN A 32 35.32 -19.63 16.85
C ASN A 32 33.87 -19.95 16.41
N PHE A 33 32.97 -20.19 17.37
CA PHE A 33 31.59 -20.50 17.05
C PHE A 33 30.85 -19.29 16.43
N SER A 34 30.12 -19.53 15.34
CA SER A 34 29.14 -18.61 14.78
C SER A 34 28.03 -19.36 14.03
N TYR A 35 26.88 -18.72 13.87
CA TYR A 35 25.84 -19.14 12.95
C TYR A 35 26.07 -18.49 11.60
N LEU A 36 25.82 -19.24 10.53
CA LEU A 36 25.69 -18.71 9.17
C LEU A 36 24.25 -18.93 8.72
N VAL A 37 23.53 -17.84 8.52
CA VAL A 37 22.13 -17.85 8.07
C VAL A 37 22.09 -17.50 6.59
N GLU A 38 21.58 -18.43 5.79
CA GLU A 38 21.29 -18.22 4.38
C GLU A 38 19.82 -17.88 4.21
N LEU A 39 19.53 -16.68 3.71
CA LEU A 39 18.18 -16.22 3.41
C LEU A 39 17.83 -16.57 1.97
N TYR A 40 16.70 -17.26 1.78
CA TYR A 40 16.14 -17.58 0.48
C TYR A 40 14.83 -16.82 0.26
N VAL A 41 14.72 -16.16 -0.89
CA VAL A 41 13.50 -15.48 -1.34
C VAL A 41 13.12 -16.06 -2.71
N SER A 42 11.87 -16.52 -2.83
CA SER A 42 11.37 -17.23 -4.02
C SER A 42 12.30 -18.36 -4.50
N GLY A 43 12.85 -19.12 -3.53
CA GLY A 43 13.76 -20.23 -3.80
C GLY A 43 15.20 -19.85 -4.16
N SER A 44 15.54 -18.57 -4.26
CA SER A 44 16.89 -18.08 -4.60
C SER A 44 17.65 -17.59 -3.38
N LEU A 45 18.92 -17.99 -3.25
CA LEU A 45 19.80 -17.47 -2.20
C LEU A 45 19.97 -15.96 -2.39
N THR A 46 19.51 -15.21 -1.42
CA THR A 46 19.45 -13.74 -1.46
C THR A 46 20.55 -13.10 -0.63
N GLY A 47 20.90 -13.73 0.50
CA GLY A 47 21.91 -13.22 1.40
C GLY A 47 22.46 -14.30 2.31
N THR A 48 23.68 -14.07 2.78
CA THR A 48 24.34 -14.93 3.76
C THR A 48 24.83 -14.05 4.90
N HIS A 49 24.42 -14.38 6.12
CA HIS A 49 24.60 -13.53 7.30
C HIS A 49 25.29 -14.33 8.39
N GLN A 50 26.44 -13.83 8.85
CA GLN A 50 27.13 -14.40 10.00
C GLN A 50 26.60 -13.76 11.28
N ILE A 51 26.19 -14.60 12.23
CA ILE A 51 25.53 -14.18 13.48
C ILE A 51 26.21 -14.88 14.65
N TYR A 52 26.40 -14.15 15.74
CA TYR A 52 27.01 -14.70 16.97
C TYR A 52 25.94 -14.95 18.04
N PRO A 53 26.16 -15.89 18.97
CA PRO A 53 25.32 -16.06 20.15
C PRO A 53 25.08 -14.73 20.88
N GLU A 54 23.81 -14.40 21.11
CA GLU A 54 23.42 -13.14 21.77
C GLU A 54 23.18 -13.35 23.26
N VAL A 55 22.47 -14.43 23.60
CA VAL A 55 22.14 -14.79 24.98
C VAL A 55 22.36 -16.28 25.18
N GLY A 56 23.44 -16.65 25.87
CA GLY A 56 23.79 -18.04 26.14
C GLY A 56 23.99 -18.83 24.84
N ILE A 57 23.02 -19.67 24.50
CA ILE A 57 23.04 -20.49 23.28
C ILE A 57 22.13 -19.97 22.16
N TYR A 58 21.47 -18.84 22.36
CA TYR A 58 20.40 -18.33 21.50
C TYR A 58 20.87 -17.14 20.67
N SER A 59 20.37 -17.09 19.43
CA SER A 59 20.47 -15.96 18.51
C SER A 59 19.16 -15.80 17.74
N HIS A 60 19.01 -14.66 17.09
CA HIS A 60 17.94 -14.43 16.13
C HIS A 60 18.48 -13.91 14.80
N TYR A 61 17.63 -13.96 13.78
CA TYR A 61 17.84 -13.29 12.50
C TYR A 61 16.53 -12.64 12.07
N ASP A 62 16.58 -11.34 11.75
CA ASP A 62 15.46 -10.60 11.16
C ASP A 62 15.73 -10.35 9.67
N ALA A 63 14.84 -10.83 8.80
CA ALA A 63 14.96 -10.64 7.36
C ALA A 63 14.22 -9.40 6.82
N SER A 64 13.52 -8.64 7.68
CA SER A 64 12.66 -7.53 7.27
C SER A 64 13.36 -6.50 6.38
N ASP A 65 14.61 -6.14 6.69
CA ASP A 65 15.38 -5.15 5.93
C ASP A 65 15.66 -5.57 4.48
N VAL A 66 15.89 -6.85 4.26
CA VAL A 66 16.13 -7.39 2.91
C VAL A 66 14.80 -7.57 2.20
N VAL A 67 13.85 -8.22 2.86
CA VAL A 67 12.56 -8.62 2.28
C VAL A 67 11.73 -7.40 1.86
N LYS A 68 11.65 -6.34 2.67
CA LYS A 68 10.81 -5.16 2.37
C LYS A 68 11.10 -4.49 1.03
N THR A 69 12.32 -4.64 0.51
CA THR A 69 12.76 -4.06 -0.78
C THR A 69 12.54 -4.98 -1.98
N MET A 70 12.19 -6.24 -1.75
CA MET A 70 12.06 -7.26 -2.80
C MET A 70 10.62 -7.55 -3.21
N LEU A 71 9.66 -6.87 -2.59
CA LEU A 71 8.25 -7.00 -2.88
C LEU A 71 7.76 -5.80 -3.66
N ASP A 72 7.03 -6.10 -4.73
CA ASP A 72 6.34 -5.11 -5.54
C ASP A 72 5.03 -4.67 -4.86
N ILE A 73 4.54 -3.48 -5.23
CA ILE A 73 3.19 -3.05 -4.90
C ILE A 73 2.20 -3.66 -5.92
N PRO A 74 0.92 -3.89 -5.55
CA PRO A 74 -0.08 -4.35 -6.51
C PRO A 74 -0.26 -3.36 -7.67
N THR A 75 -0.90 -3.81 -8.74
CA THR A 75 -1.30 -2.95 -9.86
C THR A 75 -2.69 -2.36 -9.65
N ILE A 76 -2.93 -1.11 -10.07
CA ILE A 76 -4.27 -0.50 -10.01
C ILE A 76 -5.11 -0.86 -11.24
N ASN A 77 -4.46 -0.93 -12.40
CA ASN A 77 -5.15 -1.21 -13.65
C ASN A 77 -5.31 -2.73 -13.82
N GLN A 78 -6.49 -3.23 -13.51
CA GLN A 78 -6.85 -4.65 -13.65
C GLN A 78 -8.01 -4.77 -14.64
N ALA A 79 -7.85 -5.58 -15.69
CA ALA A 79 -8.87 -5.78 -16.72
C ALA A 79 -9.80 -6.98 -16.45
N THR A 80 -9.56 -7.74 -15.40
CA THR A 80 -10.32 -8.95 -15.02
C THR A 80 -11.02 -8.77 -13.68
N PHE A 81 -12.02 -9.59 -13.39
CA PHE A 81 -12.71 -9.56 -12.10
C PHE A 81 -11.79 -9.93 -10.93
N THR A 82 -10.90 -10.90 -11.13
CA THR A 82 -9.86 -11.28 -10.18
C THR A 82 -8.48 -11.34 -10.85
N ALA A 83 -7.43 -11.03 -10.08
CA ALA A 83 -6.04 -11.22 -10.49
C ALA A 83 -5.15 -11.55 -9.29
N ASP A 84 -3.92 -11.98 -9.56
CA ASP A 84 -2.88 -12.06 -8.54
C ASP A 84 -2.42 -10.63 -8.21
N ALA A 85 -2.34 -10.30 -6.92
CA ALA A 85 -1.83 -9.01 -6.48
C ALA A 85 -0.32 -8.87 -6.74
N LEU A 86 0.40 -9.98 -6.97
CA LEU A 86 1.84 -10.07 -7.25
C LEU A 86 2.74 -9.39 -6.21
N ASN A 87 2.17 -9.05 -5.06
CA ASN A 87 2.80 -8.33 -3.96
C ASN A 87 3.27 -9.28 -2.86
N ASN A 88 3.50 -10.56 -3.18
CA ASN A 88 3.94 -11.56 -2.21
C ASN A 88 5.13 -12.39 -2.71
N ARG A 89 5.90 -12.94 -1.78
CA ARG A 89 7.07 -13.80 -2.05
C ARG A 89 7.15 -14.92 -1.00
N GLU A 90 7.74 -16.05 -1.36
CA GLU A 90 8.04 -17.12 -0.41
C GLU A 90 9.42 -16.90 0.21
N VAL A 91 9.56 -17.09 1.52
CA VAL A 91 10.80 -16.85 2.26
C VAL A 91 11.09 -18.01 3.20
N TYR A 92 12.34 -18.41 3.30
CA TYR A 92 12.82 -19.34 4.33
C TYR A 92 14.30 -19.10 4.61
N VAL A 93 14.79 -19.66 5.72
CA VAL A 93 16.20 -19.60 6.10
C VAL A 93 16.80 -20.98 6.23
N ILE A 94 18.08 -21.09 5.91
CA ILE A 94 18.93 -22.23 6.27
C ILE A 94 19.95 -21.74 7.29
N VAL A 95 19.95 -22.35 8.48
CA VAL A 95 20.87 -22.00 9.57
C VAL A 95 21.93 -23.09 9.68
N LYS A 96 23.20 -22.69 9.53
CA LYS A 96 24.38 -23.54 9.64
C LYS A 96 25.23 -23.10 10.83
N GLU A 97 25.91 -24.04 11.46
CA GLU A 97 26.94 -23.75 12.45
C GLU A 97 28.32 -23.71 11.80
N TYR A 98 29.18 -22.83 12.29
CA TYR A 98 30.61 -22.86 12.04
C TYR A 98 31.34 -22.85 13.38
N PHE A 99 32.27 -23.78 13.58
CA PHE A 99 33.13 -23.82 14.77
C PHE A 99 34.41 -24.62 14.50
N GLY A 100 35.37 -24.53 15.41
CA GLY A 100 36.66 -25.24 15.36
C GLY A 100 37.87 -24.30 15.25
N SER A 101 39.07 -24.87 15.36
CA SER A 101 40.33 -24.14 15.16
C SER A 101 40.45 -23.60 13.73
N THR A 102 40.06 -24.43 12.75
CA THR A 102 39.70 -24.02 11.40
C THR A 102 38.19 -24.14 11.29
N PRO A 103 37.42 -23.03 11.27
CA PRO A 103 35.96 -23.09 11.28
C PRO A 103 35.43 -23.96 10.15
N ALA A 104 34.70 -25.02 10.50
CA ALA A 104 34.08 -25.94 9.56
C ALA A 104 32.56 -25.99 9.81
N VAL A 105 31.81 -26.32 8.75
CA VAL A 105 30.35 -26.45 8.83
C VAL A 105 30.01 -27.60 9.78
N GLY A 106 29.21 -27.28 10.80
CA GLY A 106 28.63 -28.22 11.75
C GLY A 106 27.24 -28.68 11.32
N SER A 107 26.29 -28.64 12.26
CA SER A 107 24.90 -28.98 11.96
C SER A 107 24.23 -27.90 11.09
N THR A 108 23.28 -28.33 10.26
CA THR A 108 22.46 -27.47 9.40
C THR A 108 20.99 -27.80 9.64
N THR A 109 20.15 -26.78 9.66
CA THR A 109 18.69 -26.92 9.72
C THR A 109 18.03 -25.90 8.80
N THR A 110 16.87 -26.24 8.26
CA THR A 110 16.09 -25.39 7.35
C THR A 110 14.76 -25.07 7.99
N SER A 111 14.35 -23.80 7.96
CA SER A 111 13.02 -23.40 8.42
C SER A 111 11.93 -23.90 7.48
N SER A 112 10.69 -23.90 7.95
CA SER A 112 9.54 -23.93 7.05
C SER A 112 9.53 -22.69 6.14
N THR A 113 8.94 -22.84 4.96
CA THR A 113 8.64 -21.72 4.06
C THR A 113 7.46 -20.92 4.58
N ILE A 114 7.62 -19.60 4.63
CA ILE A 114 6.57 -18.63 4.92
C ILE A 114 6.29 -17.81 3.66
N ASN A 115 5.14 -17.14 3.64
CA ASN A 115 4.75 -16.21 2.60
C ASN A 115 4.73 -14.79 3.18
N VAL A 116 5.47 -13.89 2.54
CA VAL A 116 5.53 -12.48 2.93
C VAL A 116 4.78 -11.66 1.89
N TRP A 117 4.04 -10.65 2.31
CA TRP A 117 3.36 -9.74 1.38
C TRP A 117 3.59 -8.28 1.74
N LYS A 118 3.46 -7.38 0.75
CA LYS A 118 3.79 -5.96 0.91
C LYS A 118 2.80 -5.26 1.82
N ALA A 119 3.14 -5.08 3.11
CA ALA A 119 2.26 -4.45 4.09
C ALA A 119 3.03 -4.02 5.34
N ARG A 120 2.44 -3.11 6.12
CA ARG A 120 2.97 -2.66 7.41
C ARG A 120 1.85 -2.39 8.40
N LEU A 121 1.73 -3.25 9.40
CA LEU A 121 0.84 -3.05 10.53
C LEU A 121 1.52 -2.20 11.62
N ASP A 122 0.71 -1.46 12.39
CA ASP A 122 1.22 -0.73 13.54
C ASP A 122 1.73 -1.68 14.62
N ASN A 123 2.67 -1.23 15.45
CA ASN A 123 3.30 -2.09 16.46
C ASN A 123 2.29 -2.77 17.41
N LYS A 124 1.21 -2.07 17.76
CA LYS A 124 0.13 -2.60 18.63
C LYS A 124 -0.73 -3.66 17.91
N GLU A 125 -0.93 -3.49 16.60
CA GLU A 125 -1.69 -4.45 15.79
C GLU A 125 -0.82 -5.69 15.51
N PHE A 126 0.43 -5.47 15.10
CA PHE A 126 1.39 -6.54 14.82
C PHE A 126 1.67 -7.41 16.04
N SER A 127 1.68 -6.85 17.26
CA SER A 127 1.88 -7.66 18.48
C SER A 127 0.77 -8.70 18.72
N ASN A 128 -0.43 -8.46 18.18
CA ASN A 128 -1.58 -9.35 18.28
C ASN A 128 -1.93 -9.99 16.92
N TYR A 129 -1.05 -9.88 15.93
CA TYR A 129 -1.30 -10.39 14.60
C TYR A 129 -1.33 -11.92 14.58
N ASP A 130 -2.41 -12.46 14.04
CA ASP A 130 -2.54 -13.87 13.69
C ASP A 130 -3.04 -13.98 12.24
N TYR A 131 -2.25 -14.61 11.37
CA TYR A 131 -2.61 -14.80 9.97
C TYR A 131 -3.92 -15.59 9.79
N THR A 132 -4.30 -16.42 10.77
CA THR A 132 -5.54 -17.21 10.71
C THR A 132 -6.79 -16.34 10.82
N ASP A 133 -6.70 -15.15 11.41
CA ASP A 133 -7.79 -14.16 11.44
C ASP A 133 -8.04 -13.50 10.07
N TRP A 134 -7.12 -13.66 9.12
CA TRP A 134 -7.13 -13.01 7.81
C TRP A 134 -7.35 -14.00 6.67
N ASN A 135 -6.75 -15.18 6.75
CA ASN A 135 -6.66 -16.17 5.69
C ASN A 135 -8.04 -16.66 5.16
N GLY A 136 -8.51 -16.01 4.11
CA GLY A 136 -9.84 -16.20 3.51
C GLY A 136 -10.98 -15.69 4.37
N ILE A 137 -10.70 -14.89 5.41
CA ILE A 137 -11.70 -14.40 6.37
C ILE A 137 -11.93 -12.89 6.21
N LYS A 138 -10.87 -12.08 6.19
CA LYS A 138 -10.95 -10.62 6.15
C LYS A 138 -10.33 -10.06 4.88
N PHE A 139 -10.92 -8.99 4.37
CA PHE A 139 -10.32 -8.24 3.28
C PHE A 139 -9.27 -7.25 3.80
N PHE A 140 -8.27 -6.97 2.99
CA PHE A 140 -7.22 -5.98 3.25
C PHE A 140 -7.75 -4.56 3.05
N THR A 141 -8.76 -4.18 3.82
CA THR A 141 -9.35 -2.84 3.82
C THR A 141 -10.14 -2.59 5.09
N ASP A 142 -9.99 -1.40 5.64
CA ASP A 142 -10.84 -0.89 6.72
C ASP A 142 -12.06 -0.12 6.17
N MET A 143 -12.28 -0.14 4.85
CA MET A 143 -13.36 0.60 4.21
C MET A 143 -14.73 0.12 4.73
N PRO A 144 -15.64 1.06 5.08
CA PRO A 144 -16.95 0.72 5.60
C PRO A 144 -17.88 0.17 4.51
N ASN A 145 -18.92 -0.56 4.94
CA ASN A 145 -19.86 -1.28 4.05
C ASN A 145 -20.90 -0.39 3.37
N ASP A 146 -20.81 0.92 3.56
CA ASP A 146 -21.67 1.93 2.97
C ASP A 146 -20.88 2.85 2.01
N ALA A 147 -19.67 2.45 1.64
CA ALA A 147 -18.86 3.18 0.68
C ALA A 147 -19.56 3.32 -0.68
N LEU A 148 -19.51 4.54 -1.21
CA LEU A 148 -20.06 4.90 -2.51
C LEU A 148 -18.99 4.73 -3.59
N VAL A 149 -19.34 3.98 -4.63
CA VAL A 149 -18.46 3.65 -5.74
C VAL A 149 -19.06 4.15 -7.05
N ARG A 150 -18.27 4.88 -7.84
CA ARG A 150 -18.71 5.46 -9.11
C ARG A 150 -18.63 4.44 -10.24
N GLU A 151 -19.61 4.45 -11.12
CA GLU A 151 -19.63 3.60 -12.31
C GLU A 151 -18.40 3.87 -13.21
N GLY A 152 -17.78 2.80 -13.72
CA GLY A 152 -16.62 2.82 -14.64
C GLY A 152 -15.25 2.92 -13.96
N ASN A 153 -15.20 3.26 -12.68
CA ASN A 153 -13.94 3.32 -11.92
C ASN A 153 -13.54 1.96 -11.37
N ASN A 154 -12.22 1.74 -11.24
CA ASN A 154 -11.72 0.56 -10.54
C ASN A 154 -11.99 0.69 -9.04
N TYR A 155 -12.45 -0.40 -8.42
CA TYR A 155 -12.60 -0.53 -6.98
C TYR A 155 -11.98 -1.85 -6.57
N LEU A 156 -10.80 -1.74 -5.97
CA LEU A 156 -9.95 -2.88 -5.71
C LEU A 156 -10.10 -3.29 -4.26
N VAL A 157 -10.22 -4.59 -4.04
CA VAL A 157 -10.23 -5.18 -2.71
C VAL A 157 -9.35 -6.40 -2.75
N THR A 158 -8.52 -6.57 -1.73
CA THR A 158 -7.52 -7.64 -1.71
C THR A 158 -7.82 -8.62 -0.58
N ILE A 159 -7.60 -9.91 -0.83
CA ILE A 159 -7.73 -10.97 0.18
C ILE A 159 -6.56 -11.95 0.08
N MET A 160 -6.14 -12.46 1.24
CA MET A 160 -5.11 -13.49 1.33
C MET A 160 -5.75 -14.85 1.55
N THR A 161 -5.29 -15.87 0.84
CA THR A 161 -5.73 -17.26 1.03
C THR A 161 -4.56 -18.24 0.90
N ASN A 162 -4.66 -19.37 1.58
CA ASN A 162 -3.73 -20.49 1.46
C ASN A 162 -4.35 -21.73 0.80
N TYR A 163 -5.61 -21.63 0.39
CA TYR A 163 -6.39 -22.59 -0.38
C TYR A 163 -7.11 -21.88 -1.54
N ASN A 164 -7.69 -22.68 -2.44
CA ASN A 164 -8.45 -22.17 -3.58
C ASN A 164 -9.80 -21.64 -3.10
N VAL A 165 -10.17 -20.45 -3.58
CA VAL A 165 -11.44 -19.81 -3.22
C VAL A 165 -12.29 -19.49 -4.44
N ASN A 166 -13.60 -19.53 -4.28
CA ASN A 166 -14.52 -18.93 -5.23
C ASN A 166 -14.85 -17.52 -4.76
N VAL A 167 -14.57 -16.53 -5.60
CA VAL A 167 -14.93 -15.14 -5.38
C VAL A 167 -16.31 -14.90 -5.96
N TYR A 168 -17.22 -14.37 -5.15
CA TYR A 168 -18.58 -14.01 -5.53
C TYR A 168 -18.74 -12.49 -5.55
N ALA A 169 -19.39 -11.97 -6.59
CA ALA A 169 -20.00 -10.64 -6.59
C ALA A 169 -21.48 -10.78 -6.94
N LYS A 170 -22.35 -10.41 -6.00
CA LYS A 170 -23.80 -10.43 -6.15
C LYS A 170 -24.32 -9.03 -6.35
N LEU A 171 -25.09 -8.84 -7.41
CA LEU A 171 -25.62 -7.54 -7.81
C LEU A 171 -27.07 -7.45 -7.36
N TYR A 172 -27.43 -6.37 -6.68
CA TYR A 172 -28.76 -6.17 -6.12
C TYR A 172 -29.36 -4.84 -6.56
N ASN A 173 -30.69 -4.77 -6.59
CA ASN A 173 -31.41 -3.49 -6.69
C ASN A 173 -31.63 -2.85 -5.30
N SER A 174 -32.17 -1.64 -5.28
CA SER A 174 -32.46 -0.83 -4.09
C SER A 174 -33.44 -1.47 -3.11
N VAL A 175 -34.25 -2.44 -3.56
CA VAL A 175 -35.19 -3.19 -2.73
C VAL A 175 -34.56 -4.50 -2.20
N GLY A 176 -33.33 -4.81 -2.60
CA GLY A 176 -32.59 -6.01 -2.18
C GLY A 176 -32.92 -7.27 -2.98
N THR A 177 -33.52 -7.14 -4.17
CA THR A 177 -33.68 -8.26 -5.11
C THR A 177 -32.35 -8.55 -5.79
N LEU A 178 -31.91 -9.82 -5.74
CA LEU A 178 -30.74 -10.29 -6.47
C LEU A 178 -31.02 -10.22 -7.98
N LEU A 179 -30.18 -9.49 -8.70
CA LEU A 179 -30.23 -9.34 -10.15
C LEU A 179 -29.36 -10.39 -10.84
N ASP A 180 -28.12 -10.54 -10.37
CA ASP A 180 -27.18 -11.52 -10.93
C ASP A 180 -26.08 -11.89 -9.92
N THR A 181 -25.36 -12.97 -10.21
CA THR A 181 -24.20 -13.44 -9.45
C THR A 181 -23.05 -13.75 -10.39
N ILE A 182 -21.93 -13.08 -10.14
CA ILE A 182 -20.66 -13.30 -10.82
C ILE A 182 -19.79 -14.17 -9.92
N THR A 183 -19.16 -15.19 -10.50
CA THR A 183 -18.27 -16.10 -9.80
C THR A 183 -17.01 -16.38 -10.59
N THR A 184 -15.87 -16.42 -9.91
CA THR A 184 -14.60 -16.89 -10.46
C THR A 184 -13.81 -17.61 -9.37
N THR A 185 -13.11 -18.68 -9.75
CA THR A 185 -12.18 -19.36 -8.85
C THR A 185 -10.82 -18.67 -8.89
N ALA A 186 -10.29 -18.33 -7.72
CA ALA A 186 -8.95 -17.77 -7.53
C ALA A 186 -8.06 -18.74 -6.76
N ASN A 187 -6.84 -18.93 -7.25
CA ASN A 187 -5.84 -19.86 -6.69
C ASN A 187 -4.55 -19.13 -6.27
N ASN A 188 -4.61 -17.81 -6.11
CA ASN A 188 -3.45 -16.98 -5.78
C ASN A 188 -3.31 -16.85 -4.25
N LYS A 189 -2.08 -16.64 -3.77
CA LYS A 189 -1.81 -16.43 -2.34
C LYS A 189 -2.38 -15.11 -1.83
N VAL A 190 -2.34 -14.09 -2.67
CA VAL A 190 -2.97 -12.79 -2.46
C VAL A 190 -3.76 -12.47 -3.73
N THR A 191 -5.08 -12.43 -3.62
CA THR A 191 -6.00 -12.17 -4.74
C THR A 191 -6.51 -10.75 -4.66
N GLN A 192 -6.38 -10.01 -5.76
CA GLN A 192 -7.03 -8.72 -5.93
C GLN A 192 -8.33 -8.90 -6.73
N ILE A 193 -9.40 -8.27 -6.24
CA ILE A 193 -10.75 -8.32 -6.80
C ILE A 193 -11.07 -6.91 -7.28
N ASN A 194 -11.46 -6.78 -8.55
CA ASN A 194 -11.86 -5.51 -9.13
C ASN A 194 -13.37 -5.48 -9.37
N LEU A 195 -14.04 -4.55 -8.70
CA LEU A 195 -15.48 -4.37 -8.75
C LEU A 195 -15.91 -3.26 -9.71
N ASN A 196 -15.04 -2.92 -10.67
CA ASN A 196 -15.38 -2.01 -11.76
C ASN A 196 -16.60 -2.54 -12.52
N THR A 197 -17.65 -1.72 -12.61
CA THR A 197 -18.89 -2.04 -13.31
C THR A 197 -18.69 -2.40 -14.78
N ASP A 198 -17.66 -1.86 -15.44
CA ASP A 198 -17.33 -2.17 -16.84
C ASP A 198 -16.78 -3.60 -17.00
N ILE A 199 -16.05 -4.09 -16.00
CA ILE A 199 -15.59 -5.49 -15.95
C ILE A 199 -16.77 -6.43 -15.68
N LEU A 200 -17.75 -5.95 -14.91
CA LEU A 200 -18.97 -6.67 -14.57
C LEU A 200 -20.10 -6.44 -15.61
N ALA A 201 -19.81 -5.80 -16.74
CA ALA A 201 -20.81 -5.23 -17.65
C ALA A 201 -21.84 -6.23 -18.21
N SER A 202 -21.49 -7.52 -18.34
CA SER A 202 -22.44 -8.55 -18.79
C SER A 202 -23.60 -8.79 -17.82
N SER A 203 -23.36 -8.48 -16.55
CA SER A 203 -24.27 -8.72 -15.42
C SER A 203 -24.79 -7.40 -14.82
N PHE A 204 -24.07 -6.31 -15.07
CA PHE A 204 -24.40 -4.98 -14.57
C PHE A 204 -25.54 -4.36 -15.38
N THR A 205 -26.56 -3.86 -14.69
CA THR A 205 -27.70 -3.18 -15.29
C THR A 205 -27.97 -1.85 -14.59
N SER A 206 -28.71 -0.95 -15.24
CA SER A 206 -29.15 0.33 -14.64
C SER A 206 -29.96 0.18 -13.35
N SER A 207 -30.47 -1.03 -13.07
CA SER A 207 -31.22 -1.37 -11.86
C SER A 207 -30.32 -1.82 -10.70
N THR A 208 -29.00 -1.93 -10.91
CA THR A 208 -28.05 -2.39 -9.87
C THR A 208 -27.72 -1.23 -8.94
N ASP A 209 -28.12 -1.29 -7.68
CA ASP A 209 -27.89 -0.20 -6.73
C ASP A 209 -26.73 -0.50 -5.76
N TYR A 210 -26.47 -1.78 -5.49
CA TYR A 210 -25.31 -2.18 -4.69
C TYR A 210 -24.78 -3.56 -5.09
N ILE A 211 -23.52 -3.80 -4.76
CA ILE A 211 -22.82 -5.06 -4.98
C ILE A 211 -22.36 -5.59 -3.63
N GLU A 212 -22.66 -6.86 -3.36
CA GLU A 212 -22.06 -7.59 -2.23
C GLU A 212 -21.02 -8.57 -2.74
N TYR A 213 -19.89 -8.65 -2.06
CA TYR A 213 -18.85 -9.59 -2.41
C TYR A 213 -18.30 -10.30 -1.17
N TYR A 214 -17.92 -11.56 -1.40
CA TYR A 214 -17.38 -12.47 -0.40
C TYR A 214 -16.67 -13.62 -1.10
N VAL A 215 -15.92 -14.42 -0.35
CA VAL A 215 -15.29 -15.64 -0.86
C VAL A 215 -15.80 -16.88 -0.14
N THR A 216 -15.85 -18.00 -0.87
CA THR A 216 -16.08 -19.33 -0.31
C THR A 216 -14.86 -20.20 -0.54
N ASP A 217 -14.63 -21.14 0.36
CA ASP A 217 -13.64 -22.20 0.14
C ASP A 217 -14.18 -23.18 -0.92
N VAL A 218 -13.37 -23.48 -1.93
CA VAL A 218 -13.75 -24.40 -3.01
C VAL A 218 -13.98 -25.83 -2.49
N ALA A 219 -13.24 -26.26 -1.47
CA ALA A 219 -13.32 -27.61 -0.94
C ALA A 219 -14.59 -27.84 -0.11
N THR A 220 -14.94 -26.88 0.75
CA THR A 220 -16.10 -27.00 1.65
C THR A 220 -17.37 -26.35 1.10
N GLY A 221 -17.24 -25.41 0.16
CA GLY A 221 -18.34 -24.60 -0.37
C GLY A 221 -18.90 -23.58 0.62
N LEU A 222 -18.33 -23.49 1.82
CA LEU A 222 -18.80 -22.59 2.88
C LEU A 222 -18.24 -21.18 2.67
N VAL A 223 -19.05 -20.17 3.03
CA VAL A 223 -18.59 -18.78 3.09
C VAL A 223 -17.49 -18.69 4.12
N SER A 224 -16.31 -18.28 3.66
CA SER A 224 -15.13 -18.17 4.50
C SER A 224 -14.92 -16.73 4.98
N SER A 225 -15.29 -15.74 4.17
CA SER A 225 -15.04 -14.32 4.48
C SER A 225 -16.21 -13.58 5.08
N GLU A 226 -15.90 -12.41 5.62
CA GLU A 226 -16.88 -11.34 5.79
C GLU A 226 -17.54 -10.97 4.45
N ILE A 227 -18.75 -10.43 4.54
CA ILE A 227 -19.47 -9.86 3.40
C ILE A 227 -19.21 -8.36 3.43
N LYS A 228 -18.71 -7.85 2.30
CA LYS A 228 -18.55 -6.42 2.09
C LYS A 228 -19.55 -5.95 1.03
N ARG A 229 -19.99 -4.71 1.18
CA ARG A 229 -21.01 -4.10 0.32
C ARG A 229 -20.55 -2.74 -0.18
N PHE A 230 -20.77 -2.47 -1.46
CA PHE A 230 -20.56 -1.18 -2.08
C PHE A 230 -21.82 -0.68 -2.78
N TYR A 231 -22.07 0.63 -2.66
CA TYR A 231 -23.23 1.28 -3.25
C TYR A 231 -22.82 2.02 -4.52
N ILE A 232 -23.56 1.81 -5.61
CA ILE A 232 -23.25 2.44 -6.88
C ILE A 232 -23.73 3.89 -6.86
N ASN A 233 -22.80 4.83 -6.98
CA ASN A 233 -23.09 6.23 -7.19
C ASN A 233 -23.11 6.56 -8.69
N ARG A 234 -24.29 6.94 -9.18
CA ARG A 234 -24.51 7.38 -10.57
C ARG A 234 -24.62 8.90 -10.72
N SER A 235 -24.29 9.66 -9.68
CA SER A 235 -24.32 11.12 -9.77
C SER A 235 -23.39 11.56 -10.90
N CYS A 236 -23.89 12.38 -11.83
CA CYS A 236 -23.11 12.92 -12.97
C CYS A 236 -22.05 13.96 -12.55
N GLN A 237 -21.58 13.94 -11.30
CA GLN A 237 -20.55 14.84 -10.81
C GLN A 237 -19.18 14.35 -11.31
N ASN A 238 -18.38 15.27 -11.84
CA ASN A 238 -16.99 15.00 -12.23
C ASN A 238 -16.13 14.89 -10.96
N GLY A 239 -16.12 13.69 -10.36
CA GLY A 239 -15.24 13.38 -9.24
C GLY A 239 -13.83 13.00 -9.67
N PHE A 240 -12.88 13.24 -8.77
CA PHE A 240 -11.49 12.84 -8.88
C PHE A 240 -11.22 11.66 -7.93
N PRO A 241 -11.25 10.42 -8.44
CA PRO A 241 -10.97 9.24 -7.62
C PRO A 241 -9.48 9.18 -7.27
N LEU A 242 -9.23 9.00 -5.98
CA LEU A 242 -7.91 8.70 -5.43
C LEU A 242 -7.80 7.22 -5.12
N TYR A 243 -6.64 6.67 -5.47
CA TYR A 243 -6.23 5.30 -5.20
C TYR A 243 -4.98 5.33 -4.34
N TRP A 244 -4.97 4.62 -3.22
CA TRP A 244 -3.80 4.57 -2.35
C TRP A 244 -3.59 3.19 -1.78
N ILE A 245 -2.35 2.89 -1.38
CA ILE A 245 -2.02 1.63 -0.71
C ILE A 245 -2.29 1.80 0.79
N ASN A 246 -3.12 0.94 1.35
CA ASN A 246 -3.39 0.93 2.79
C ASN A 246 -2.35 0.10 3.56
N LYS A 247 -2.45 0.13 4.90
CA LYS A 247 -1.51 -0.57 5.80
C LYS A 247 -1.45 -2.09 5.57
N TYR A 248 -2.52 -2.69 5.04
CA TYR A 248 -2.62 -4.12 4.75
C TYR A 248 -2.02 -4.51 3.39
N GLY A 249 -1.59 -3.54 2.58
CA GLY A 249 -1.00 -3.79 1.27
C GLY A 249 -1.99 -3.89 0.12
N GLY A 250 -3.27 -3.63 0.36
CA GLY A 250 -4.29 -3.51 -0.67
C GLY A 250 -4.43 -2.07 -1.16
N PHE A 251 -5.02 -1.89 -2.35
CA PHE A 251 -5.48 -0.58 -2.76
C PHE A 251 -6.84 -0.28 -2.16
N ASP A 252 -6.99 0.92 -1.63
CA ASP A 252 -8.26 1.53 -1.28
C ASP A 252 -8.57 2.65 -2.28
N THR A 253 -9.84 3.02 -2.41
CA THR A 253 -10.29 4.01 -3.39
C THR A 253 -11.42 4.86 -2.84
N PHE A 254 -11.35 6.17 -3.08
CA PHE A 254 -12.41 7.10 -2.71
C PHE A 254 -12.54 8.20 -3.77
N ASP A 255 -13.79 8.57 -4.09
CA ASP A 255 -14.11 9.55 -5.12
C ASP A 255 -14.42 10.93 -4.52
N PHE A 256 -13.58 11.92 -4.82
CA PHE A 256 -13.78 13.30 -4.41
C PHE A 256 -14.66 14.02 -5.43
N SER A 257 -15.97 14.06 -5.17
CA SER A 257 -16.98 14.49 -6.14
C SER A 257 -17.43 15.95 -6.05
N PHE A 258 -17.00 16.71 -5.03
CA PHE A 258 -17.54 18.06 -4.80
C PHE A 258 -16.82 19.14 -5.61
N ASN A 259 -15.59 19.49 -5.23
CA ASN A 259 -14.82 20.56 -5.87
C ASN A 259 -13.34 20.20 -5.97
N ALA A 260 -12.71 20.70 -7.03
CA ALA A 260 -11.27 20.67 -7.22
C ALA A 260 -10.74 22.10 -7.39
N ILE A 261 -9.78 22.50 -6.56
CA ILE A 261 -9.18 23.83 -6.58
C ILE A 261 -7.72 23.68 -6.99
N TYR A 262 -7.38 24.17 -8.18
CA TYR A 262 -6.00 24.18 -8.67
C TYR A 262 -5.24 25.41 -8.16
N SER A 263 -4.02 25.20 -7.67
CA SER A 263 -3.12 26.25 -7.22
C SER A 263 -1.69 25.99 -7.71
N SER A 264 -0.88 27.04 -7.75
CA SER A 264 0.52 26.95 -8.18
C SER A 264 1.39 27.83 -7.30
N GLU A 265 2.45 27.25 -6.74
CA GLU A 265 3.47 28.00 -6.00
C GLU A 265 4.64 28.32 -6.94
N ILE A 266 4.95 29.61 -7.12
CA ILE A 266 6.03 30.08 -8.00
C ILE A 266 7.26 30.46 -7.16
N THR A 267 8.34 29.72 -7.34
CA THR A 267 9.67 30.04 -6.80
C THR A 267 10.50 30.77 -7.86
N SER A 268 11.13 31.88 -7.49
CA SER A 268 11.96 32.67 -8.40
C SER A 268 13.40 32.75 -7.90
N LYS A 269 14.36 32.45 -8.78
CA LYS A 269 15.76 32.77 -8.54
C LYS A 269 16.06 34.15 -9.12
N THR A 270 16.75 34.96 -8.32
CA THR A 270 17.10 36.33 -8.65
C THR A 270 18.58 36.57 -8.43
N TYR A 271 19.12 37.56 -9.13
CA TYR A 271 20.43 38.14 -8.83
C TYR A 271 20.28 39.65 -8.72
N GLU A 272 21.13 40.26 -7.91
CA GLU A 272 21.20 41.71 -7.82
C GLU A 272 22.21 42.22 -8.84
N LYS A 273 21.74 43.03 -9.78
CA LYS A 273 22.62 43.70 -10.74
C LYS A 273 23.16 44.98 -10.11
N GLN A 274 24.48 45.13 -10.16
CA GLN A 274 25.18 46.32 -9.65
C GLN A 274 24.62 47.61 -10.27
N PHE A 275 24.49 48.65 -9.44
CA PHE A 275 23.96 49.94 -9.85
C PHE A 275 24.94 50.69 -10.76
N GLY A 276 24.59 50.81 -12.05
CA GLY A 276 25.33 51.52 -13.08
C GLY A 276 25.99 50.60 -14.10
N GLU A 277 26.18 51.12 -15.31
CA GLU A 277 26.81 50.39 -16.42
C GLU A 277 27.77 51.27 -17.21
N TRP A 278 28.65 50.63 -17.98
CA TRP A 278 29.58 51.32 -18.87
C TRP A 278 28.93 51.53 -20.23
N VAL A 279 28.73 52.79 -20.63
CA VAL A 279 28.32 53.16 -21.99
C VAL A 279 29.43 53.97 -22.63
N ASN A 280 30.10 53.41 -23.65
CA ASN A 280 31.11 54.09 -24.48
C ASN A 280 32.11 54.96 -23.67
N ASN A 281 32.70 54.38 -22.62
CA ASN A 281 33.69 54.96 -21.68
C ASN A 281 33.17 55.86 -20.56
N VAL A 282 31.86 56.05 -20.39
CA VAL A 282 31.27 56.75 -19.23
C VAL A 282 30.51 55.74 -18.38
N TYR A 283 30.78 55.73 -17.07
CA TYR A 283 29.98 54.95 -16.13
C TYR A 283 28.72 55.74 -15.80
N THR A 284 27.58 55.27 -16.29
CA THR A 284 26.28 55.94 -16.15
C THR A 284 25.43 55.21 -15.12
N PHE A 285 24.89 55.98 -14.17
CA PHE A 285 23.95 55.47 -13.17
C PHE A 285 22.53 55.53 -13.74
N ASP A 286 22.04 54.40 -14.25
CA ASP A 286 20.67 54.25 -14.75
C ASP A 286 19.86 53.38 -13.79
N ALA A 287 18.81 53.96 -13.20
CA ALA A 287 17.91 53.27 -12.30
C ALA A 287 17.11 52.16 -13.00
N SER A 288 16.87 52.28 -14.31
CA SER A 288 16.09 51.31 -15.08
C SER A 288 16.83 49.99 -15.36
N ASN A 289 18.15 49.97 -15.22
CA ASN A 289 19.00 48.83 -15.56
C ASN A 289 19.71 48.23 -14.32
N SER A 290 19.14 48.46 -13.14
CA SER A 290 19.74 48.11 -11.85
C SER A 290 18.70 47.51 -10.90
N GLY A 291 19.16 46.72 -9.94
CA GLY A 291 18.31 46.09 -8.93
C GLY A 291 18.19 44.57 -9.08
N VAL A 292 17.18 44.00 -8.43
CA VAL A 292 16.98 42.55 -8.34
C VAL A 292 16.27 42.04 -9.61
N LEU A 293 17.01 41.33 -10.45
CA LEU A 293 16.50 40.72 -11.68
C LEU A 293 16.23 39.24 -11.45
N SER A 294 15.10 38.74 -11.95
CA SER A 294 14.78 37.31 -11.94
C SER A 294 15.22 36.68 -13.25
N TYR A 295 16.04 35.62 -13.17
CA TYR A 295 16.57 34.92 -14.33
C TYR A 295 15.95 33.52 -14.53
N PHE A 296 15.29 33.00 -13.49
CA PHE A 296 14.63 31.70 -13.54
C PHE A 296 13.44 31.66 -12.58
N LYS A 297 12.32 31.12 -13.05
CA LYS A 297 11.14 30.83 -12.22
C LYS A 297 10.73 29.37 -12.42
N SER A 298 10.35 28.71 -11.33
CA SER A 298 9.74 27.39 -11.33
C SER A 298 8.40 27.43 -10.61
N ALA A 299 7.38 26.82 -11.19
CA ALA A 299 6.07 26.65 -10.58
C ALA A 299 5.88 25.17 -10.18
N ASN A 300 5.47 24.96 -8.94
CA ASN A 300 4.98 23.68 -8.45
C ASN A 300 3.46 23.74 -8.42
N ASP A 301 2.79 22.82 -9.11
CA ASP A 301 1.34 22.79 -9.19
C ASP A 301 0.77 21.87 -8.11
N SER A 302 -0.34 22.29 -7.50
CA SER A 302 -1.08 21.59 -6.45
C SER A 302 -2.58 21.63 -6.73
N ILE A 303 -3.31 20.68 -6.18
CA ILE A 303 -4.77 20.59 -6.29
C ILE A 303 -5.36 20.26 -4.92
N GLN A 304 -6.43 20.96 -4.55
CA GLN A 304 -7.22 20.63 -3.36
C GLN A 304 -8.50 19.94 -3.82
N LEU A 305 -8.69 18.71 -3.36
CA LEU A 305 -9.90 17.92 -3.61
C LEU A 305 -10.79 17.98 -2.38
N VAL A 306 -12.07 18.27 -2.60
CA VAL A 306 -13.08 18.38 -1.55
C VAL A 306 -14.07 17.23 -1.71
N SER A 307 -14.28 16.48 -0.63
CA SER A 307 -15.28 15.42 -0.61
C SER A 307 -16.69 16.01 -0.58
N ASN A 308 -17.67 15.25 -1.03
CA ASN A 308 -19.06 15.54 -0.65
C ASN A 308 -19.24 15.22 0.85
N TYR A 309 -20.45 15.45 1.37
CA TYR A 309 -20.83 15.06 2.72
C TYR A 309 -20.60 13.56 2.93
N ILE A 310 -19.75 13.23 3.91
CA ILE A 310 -19.40 11.87 4.31
C ILE A 310 -19.71 11.66 5.80
N ASN A 311 -20.02 10.42 6.15
CA ASN A 311 -20.22 10.04 7.54
C ASN A 311 -18.90 9.89 8.29
N GLN A 312 -19.01 9.78 9.62
CA GLN A 312 -17.85 9.68 10.51
C GLN A 312 -16.96 8.46 10.20
N SER A 313 -17.54 7.30 9.91
CA SER A 313 -16.77 6.08 9.61
C SER A 313 -15.95 6.22 8.34
N THR A 314 -16.52 6.79 7.28
CA THR A 314 -15.82 7.05 6.02
C THR A 314 -14.73 8.10 6.20
N GLN A 315 -15.00 9.17 6.96
CA GLN A 315 -13.99 10.20 7.21
C GLN A 315 -12.80 9.63 8.00
N ASN A 316 -13.05 8.92 9.10
CA ASN A 316 -12.00 8.32 9.93
C ASN A 316 -11.17 7.28 9.14
N TRP A 317 -11.81 6.44 8.33
CA TRP A 317 -11.11 5.51 7.44
C TRP A 317 -10.26 6.25 6.39
N LEU A 318 -10.83 7.25 5.73
CA LEU A 318 -10.15 8.01 4.69
C LEU A 318 -8.89 8.68 5.23
N VAL A 319 -8.99 9.42 6.34
CA VAL A 319 -7.84 10.15 6.89
C VAL A 319 -6.77 9.23 7.48
N SER A 320 -7.17 8.16 8.18
CA SER A 320 -6.23 7.22 8.81
C SER A 320 -5.47 6.36 7.80
N THR A 321 -6.08 6.03 6.66
CA THR A 321 -5.44 5.17 5.65
C THR A 321 -4.80 5.95 4.51
N CYS A 322 -5.45 7.00 4.00
CA CYS A 322 -4.98 7.73 2.82
C CYS A 322 -3.77 8.59 3.15
N TYR A 323 -3.80 9.34 4.27
CA TYR A 323 -2.78 10.37 4.55
C TYR A 323 -1.44 9.75 4.97
N LEU A 324 -1.46 8.51 5.46
CA LEU A 324 -0.26 7.74 5.79
C LEU A 324 0.29 6.95 4.60
N SER A 325 -0.41 6.94 3.46
CA SER A 325 -0.01 6.13 2.31
C SER A 325 1.21 6.72 1.60
N PRO A 326 2.27 5.93 1.37
CA PRO A 326 3.44 6.38 0.61
C PRO A 326 3.20 6.44 -0.91
N VAL A 327 2.09 5.86 -1.38
CA VAL A 327 1.77 5.74 -2.81
C VAL A 327 0.31 6.09 -3.02
N VAL A 328 0.10 7.21 -3.70
CA VAL A 328 -1.23 7.72 -4.05
C VAL A 328 -1.27 8.04 -5.53
N TYR A 329 -2.34 7.64 -6.18
CA TYR A 329 -2.64 7.95 -7.57
C TYR A 329 -3.97 8.69 -7.65
N MET A 330 -4.01 9.70 -8.50
CA MET A 330 -5.23 10.37 -8.90
C MET A 330 -5.57 9.92 -10.31
N LEU A 331 -6.82 9.56 -10.56
CA LEU A 331 -7.30 9.26 -11.90
C LEU A 331 -8.05 10.48 -12.45
N ASP A 332 -7.50 11.04 -13.53
CA ASP A 332 -8.14 12.08 -14.35
C ASP A 332 -8.45 11.48 -15.73
N THR A 333 -7.45 11.41 -16.61
CA THR A 333 -7.48 10.60 -17.85
C THR A 333 -6.56 9.37 -17.74
N THR A 334 -5.50 9.50 -16.96
CA THR A 334 -4.54 8.45 -16.62
C THR A 334 -4.33 8.41 -15.11
N TYR A 335 -3.74 7.32 -14.62
CA TYR A 335 -3.32 7.21 -13.23
C TYR A 335 -2.03 8.00 -13.00
N ASP A 336 -2.16 9.22 -12.48
CA ASP A 336 -1.04 10.09 -12.20
C ASP A 336 -0.62 9.96 -10.74
N ARG A 337 0.67 9.73 -10.51
CA ARG A 337 1.21 9.64 -9.14
C ARG A 337 1.26 11.03 -8.52
N VAL A 338 0.62 11.17 -7.36
CA VAL A 338 0.53 12.42 -6.60
C VAL A 338 1.11 12.24 -5.20
N THR A 339 1.38 13.34 -4.51
CA THR A 339 1.84 13.32 -3.11
C THR A 339 0.88 14.12 -2.25
N ILE A 340 0.44 13.56 -1.12
CA ILE A 340 -0.39 14.28 -0.15
C ILE A 340 0.48 15.29 0.60
N GLU A 341 0.04 16.55 0.65
CA GLU A 341 0.74 17.63 1.36
C GLU A 341 0.21 17.87 2.78
N ASN A 342 -0.97 17.34 3.11
CA ASN A 342 -1.51 17.40 4.47
C ASN A 342 -0.53 16.74 5.45
N THR A 343 -0.11 17.49 6.47
CA THR A 343 0.86 17.03 7.48
C THR A 343 0.20 16.55 8.77
N ALA A 344 -1.11 16.74 8.90
CA ALA A 344 -1.91 16.31 10.05
C ALA A 344 -3.35 16.04 9.60
N TYR A 345 -4.05 15.22 10.37
CA TYR A 345 -5.49 14.99 10.25
C TYR A 345 -6.12 14.94 11.64
N THR A 346 -7.44 15.09 11.69
CA THR A 346 -8.23 14.91 12.91
C THR A 346 -9.31 13.89 12.64
N GLU A 347 -9.44 12.92 13.55
CA GLU A 347 -10.55 11.97 13.53
C GLU A 347 -11.75 12.63 14.19
N ASN A 348 -12.85 12.69 13.46
CA ASN A 348 -14.07 13.24 14.01
C ASN A 348 -14.69 12.23 14.98
N GLN A 349 -15.17 12.75 16.11
CA GLN A 349 -15.91 11.99 17.11
C GLN A 349 -17.28 12.62 17.30
N ASP A 350 -18.31 11.79 17.31
CA ASP A 350 -19.69 12.20 17.48
C ASP A 350 -19.86 13.16 18.65
N ARG A 351 -20.18 14.43 18.34
CA ARG A 351 -20.75 15.33 19.32
C ARG A 351 -22.08 15.92 18.89
N PHE A 352 -22.25 16.44 17.66
CA PHE A 352 -23.56 16.98 17.19
C PHE A 352 -23.70 17.12 15.66
N ILE A 353 -22.75 16.62 14.87
CA ILE A 353 -22.70 16.80 13.41
C ILE A 353 -22.64 15.41 12.76
N GLU A 354 -23.60 15.10 11.88
CA GLU A 354 -23.74 13.78 11.26
C GLU A 354 -22.97 13.66 9.92
N GLU A 355 -22.63 14.79 9.30
CA GLU A 355 -21.99 14.87 8.00
C GLU A 355 -20.77 15.79 8.01
N TYR A 356 -19.67 15.31 7.43
CA TYR A 356 -18.38 15.98 7.38
C TYR A 356 -17.95 16.18 5.92
N THR A 357 -17.08 17.15 5.69
CA THR A 357 -16.40 17.34 4.41
C THR A 357 -14.90 17.26 4.64
N GLU A 358 -14.19 16.42 3.89
CA GLU A 358 -12.74 16.27 3.97
C GLU A 358 -12.07 16.97 2.79
N ILE A 359 -10.93 17.62 3.07
CA ILE A 359 -10.15 18.35 2.06
C ILE A 359 -8.74 17.79 2.01
N VAL A 360 -8.41 17.18 0.87
CA VAL A 360 -7.06 16.67 0.59
C VAL A 360 -6.33 17.64 -0.32
N THR A 361 -5.14 18.07 0.08
CA THR A 361 -4.23 18.85 -0.76
C THR A 361 -3.17 17.91 -1.34
N LEU A 362 -3.07 17.92 -2.65
CA LEU A 362 -2.17 17.07 -3.41
C LEU A 362 -1.19 17.91 -4.20
N LYS A 363 0.06 17.47 -4.21
CA LYS A 363 1.10 17.96 -5.10
C LYS A 363 1.09 17.17 -6.40
N LEU A 364 1.01 17.88 -7.53
CA LEU A 364 1.08 17.29 -8.85
C LEU A 364 2.55 17.03 -9.25
N PRO A 365 2.84 15.99 -10.05
CA PRO A 365 4.21 15.62 -10.40
C PRO A 365 4.89 16.62 -11.35
N ASN A 366 4.12 17.40 -12.08
CA ASN A 366 4.63 18.30 -13.11
C ASN A 366 5.15 19.61 -12.51
N THR A 367 6.41 19.92 -12.79
CA THR A 367 7.00 21.23 -12.48
C THR A 367 7.15 22.04 -13.75
N ARG A 368 6.53 23.22 -13.80
CA ARG A 368 6.64 24.13 -14.95
C ARG A 368 7.83 25.06 -14.72
N LYS A 369 8.65 25.26 -15.75
CA LYS A 369 9.86 26.10 -15.68
C LYS A 369 9.75 27.24 -16.69
N SER A 370 10.15 28.44 -16.28
CA SER A 370 10.26 29.58 -17.19
C SER A 370 11.44 29.39 -18.14
N ILE A 371 11.43 30.16 -19.23
CA ILE A 371 12.65 30.41 -19.99
C ILE A 371 13.73 31.02 -19.07
N VAL A 372 14.99 30.66 -19.31
CA VAL A 372 16.15 31.23 -18.61
C VAL A 372 16.59 32.46 -19.39
N VAL A 373 16.80 33.59 -18.70
CA VAL A 373 17.20 34.87 -19.30
C VAL A 373 18.52 35.36 -18.74
#